data_AF-A0A554JUM9-F1
#
_entry.id   AF-A0A554JUM9-F1
#
_cell.length_a   1.000
_cell.length_b   1.000
_cell.length_c   1.000
_cell.angle_alpha   90.00
_cell.angle_beta   90.00
_cell.angle_gamma   90.00
#
_symmetry.space_group_name_H-M   'P 1'
#
loop_
_entity.id
_entity.type
_entity.pdbx_description
1 polymer ?
#
loop_
_entity_poly.entity_id
_entity_poly.type
_entity_poly.pdbx_seq_one_letter_code
_entity_poly.pdbx_strand_id
1 'polypeptide(L)'
;MEETSEAKKRPAGNMENYEKDGDQWRCRDCRALILATKVTHPIHAFELPGAGLGRCQYTIVPYCPNCETKPEFHGRPLEVPFVYLRPEMRPLPDYLLSEIQAPPG
;
A
#
# COMPACT_ATOMS: atom_id res chain seq x y z
N MET A 1 -4.05 28.55 16.70
CA MET A 1 -3.31 27.55 15.90
C MET A 1 -4.36 26.92 15.01
N GLU A 2 -4.37 27.27 13.72
CA GLU A 2 -5.24 26.59 12.75
C GLU A 2 -4.78 25.14 12.67
N GLU A 3 -5.63 24.24 13.17
CA GLU A 3 -5.48 22.81 13.13
C GLU A 3 -5.21 22.40 11.67
N THR A 4 -4.02 21.87 11.41
CA THR A 4 -3.52 21.61 10.07
C THR A 4 -4.51 20.72 9.31
N SER A 5 -4.88 21.15 8.10
CA SER A 5 -5.85 20.53 7.20
C SER A 5 -5.61 19.03 6.89
N GLU A 6 -4.46 18.48 7.29
CA GLU A 6 -4.14 17.06 7.18
C GLU A 6 -4.81 16.18 8.23
N ALA A 7 -5.05 16.66 9.45
CA ALA A 7 -5.66 15.85 10.52
C ALA A 7 -7.12 15.46 10.25
N LYS A 8 -7.77 16.15 9.30
CA LYS A 8 -9.17 15.91 8.89
C LYS A 8 -9.30 15.04 7.64
N LYS A 9 -8.19 14.62 7.04
CA LYS A 9 -8.21 13.76 5.86
C LYS A 9 -8.48 12.32 6.26
N ARG A 10 -9.22 11.62 5.41
CA ARG A 10 -9.58 10.21 5.61
C ARG A 10 -8.44 9.28 5.14
N PRO A 11 -8.43 7.99 5.50
CA PRO A 11 -7.43 7.05 4.99
C PRO A 11 -7.56 6.85 3.46
N ALA A 12 -6.42 6.65 2.81
CA ALA A 12 -6.31 6.37 1.38
C ALA A 12 -6.60 4.90 1.04
N GLY A 13 -6.88 4.64 -0.24
CA GLY A 13 -6.96 3.30 -0.81
C GLY A 13 -8.37 2.71 -0.92
N ASN A 14 -9.41 3.39 -0.44
CA ASN A 14 -10.79 2.97 -0.68
C ASN A 14 -11.23 3.39 -2.11
N MET A 15 -11.36 2.40 -3.00
CA MET A 15 -11.76 2.61 -4.39
C MET A 15 -13.18 3.17 -4.56
N GLU A 16 -14.05 3.04 -3.55
CA GLU A 16 -15.40 3.63 -3.57
C GLU A 16 -15.37 5.15 -3.54
N ASN A 17 -14.28 5.75 -3.07
CA ASN A 17 -14.07 7.20 -3.07
C ASN A 17 -13.77 7.76 -4.47
N TYR A 18 -13.50 6.87 -5.44
CA TYR A 18 -13.01 7.25 -6.75
C TYR A 18 -14.04 6.93 -7.84
N GLU A 19 -13.96 7.68 -8.92
CA GLU A 19 -14.70 7.45 -10.14
C GLU A 19 -13.75 7.50 -11.33
N LYS A 20 -14.06 6.72 -12.35
CA LYS A 20 -13.29 6.69 -13.59
C LYS A 20 -13.83 7.78 -14.53
N ASP A 21 -12.95 8.67 -14.96
CA ASP A 21 -13.22 9.74 -15.92
C ASP A 21 -12.28 9.58 -17.13
N GLY A 22 -12.77 8.86 -18.15
CA GLY A 22 -11.96 8.43 -19.29
C GLY A 22 -10.80 7.52 -18.86
N ASP A 23 -9.57 7.95 -19.12
CA ASP A 23 -8.33 7.25 -18.74
C ASP A 23 -7.80 7.64 -17.36
N GLN A 24 -8.49 8.52 -16.64
CA GLN A 24 -8.05 9.05 -15.35
C GLN A 24 -9.02 8.62 -14.24
N TRP A 25 -8.52 8.64 -13.00
CA TRP A 25 -9.33 8.46 -11.81
C TRP A 25 -9.48 9.79 -11.09
N ARG A 26 -10.70 10.10 -10.66
CA ARG A 26 -11.01 11.32 -9.90
C ARG A 26 -11.65 11.00 -8.57
N CYS A 27 -11.44 11.88 -7.59
CA CYS A 27 -12.13 11.82 -6.31
C CYS A 27 -13.59 12.23 -6.49
N ARG A 28 -14.53 11.44 -5.97
CA ARG A 28 -15.97 11.74 -6.03
C ARG A 28 -16.35 13.02 -5.30
N ASP A 29 -15.64 13.38 -4.24
CA ASP A 29 -15.99 14.52 -3.38
C ASP A 29 -15.46 15.86 -3.91
N CYS A 30 -14.19 15.90 -4.33
CA CYS A 30 -13.53 17.15 -4.74
C CYS A 30 -13.13 17.19 -6.22
N ARG A 31 -13.41 16.13 -7.00
CA ARG A 31 -13.08 15.99 -8.43
C ARG A 31 -11.59 16.08 -8.78
N ALA A 32 -10.70 16.14 -7.79
CA ALA A 32 -9.26 16.15 -7.99
C ALA A 32 -8.78 14.84 -8.62
N LEU A 33 -7.70 14.91 -9.38
CA LEU A 33 -7.01 13.75 -9.94
C LEU A 33 -6.47 12.86 -8.81
N ILE A 34 -6.73 11.56 -8.91
CA ILE A 34 -6.17 10.57 -7.98
C ILE A 34 -4.70 10.35 -8.32
N LEU A 35 -3.86 10.49 -7.30
CA LEU A 35 -2.44 10.17 -7.36
C LEU A 35 -2.21 8.76 -6.84
N ALA A 36 -1.02 8.22 -7.09
CA ALA A 36 -0.62 6.93 -6.54
C ALA A 36 0.76 7.03 -5.91
N THR A 37 0.96 6.31 -4.81
CA THR A 37 2.27 6.18 -4.16
C THR A 37 2.68 4.72 -4.12
N LYS A 38 3.99 4.49 -4.14
CA LYS A 38 4.58 3.15 -4.03
C LYS A 38 4.92 2.90 -2.57
N VAL A 39 4.26 1.91 -1.97
CA VAL A 39 4.49 1.46 -0.59
C VAL A 39 5.44 0.28 -0.61
N THR A 40 6.47 0.33 0.22
CA THR A 40 7.52 -0.69 0.32
C THR A 40 7.28 -1.56 1.55
N HIS A 41 7.12 -2.85 1.34
CA HIS A 41 6.91 -3.84 2.40
C HIS A 41 8.15 -4.73 2.53
N PRO A 42 8.93 -4.60 3.62
CA PRO A 42 10.08 -5.48 3.83
C PRO A 42 9.61 -6.92 4.04
N ILE A 43 10.30 -7.88 3.44
CA ILE A 43 9.97 -9.30 3.57
C ILE A 43 10.80 -9.89 4.71
N HIS A 44 10.13 -10.43 5.72
CA HIS A 44 10.73 -11.04 6.90
C HIS A 44 10.50 -12.56 6.90
N ALA A 45 11.49 -13.31 7.38
CA ALA A 45 11.31 -14.73 7.65
C ALA A 45 10.50 -14.92 8.94
N PHE A 46 9.40 -15.67 8.90
CA PHE A 46 8.65 -16.03 10.10
C PHE A 46 9.54 -16.75 11.13
N GLU A 47 10.41 -17.64 10.65
CA GLU A 47 11.27 -18.49 11.47
C GLU A 47 12.45 -17.72 12.10
N LEU A 48 12.75 -16.52 11.60
CA LEU A 48 13.82 -15.66 12.12
C LEU A 48 13.29 -14.23 12.32
N PRO A 49 12.55 -13.97 13.42
CA PRO A 49 12.01 -12.64 13.71
C PRO A 49 13.09 -11.57 13.69
N GLY A 50 12.86 -10.50 12.92
CA GLY A 50 13.81 -9.39 12.77
C GLY A 50 14.93 -9.63 11.76
N ALA A 51 15.05 -10.83 11.19
CA ALA A 51 15.98 -11.09 10.09
C ALA A 51 15.37 -10.63 8.75
N GLY A 52 15.68 -9.40 8.36
CA GLY A 52 15.40 -8.90 7.01
C GLY A 52 16.47 -9.38 6.03
N LEU A 53 16.07 -10.03 4.94
CA LEU A 53 17.01 -10.52 3.90
C LEU A 53 17.21 -9.52 2.76
N GLY A 54 16.98 -8.23 3.02
CA GLY A 54 17.14 -7.15 2.04
C GLY A 54 16.13 -7.18 0.87
N ARG A 55 15.07 -7.98 0.96
CA ARG A 55 14.01 -8.06 -0.05
C ARG A 55 12.79 -7.23 0.36
N CYS A 56 12.17 -6.60 -0.62
CA CYS A 56 10.93 -5.84 -0.43
C CYS A 56 9.91 -6.21 -1.51
N GLN A 57 8.65 -6.28 -1.11
CA GLN A 57 7.52 -6.20 -2.02
C GLN A 57 7.09 -4.74 -2.16
N TYR A 58 6.54 -4.37 -3.31
CA TYR A 58 6.00 -3.04 -3.53
C TYR A 58 4.52 -3.09 -3.92
N THR A 59 3.75 -2.14 -3.38
CA THR A 59 2.32 -1.98 -3.63
C THR A 59 2.06 -0.58 -4.13
N ILE A 60 1.14 -0.43 -5.08
CA ILE A 60 0.69 0.89 -5.54
C ILE A 60 -0.61 1.23 -4.81
N VAL A 61 -0.60 2.30 -4.01
CA VAL A 61 -1.76 2.76 -3.25
C VAL A 61 -2.26 4.08 -3.82
N PRO A 62 -3.48 4.12 -4.39
CA PRO A 62 -4.09 5.35 -4.88
C PRO A 62 -4.61 6.22 -3.72
N TYR A 63 -4.52 7.54 -3.87
CA TYR A 63 -5.06 8.51 -2.91
C TYR A 63 -5.44 9.84 -3.57
N CYS A 64 -6.42 10.53 -3.01
CA CYS A 64 -6.76 11.91 -3.32
C CYS A 64 -5.89 12.88 -2.50
N PRO A 65 -5.10 13.78 -3.13
CA PRO A 65 -4.21 14.67 -2.38
C PRO A 65 -4.94 15.68 -1.48
N ASN A 66 -6.22 15.96 -1.77
CA ASN A 66 -7.02 16.94 -1.06
C ASN A 66 -7.82 16.32 0.09
N CYS A 67 -8.41 15.14 -0.13
CA CYS A 67 -9.36 14.52 0.81
C CYS A 67 -8.72 13.43 1.67
N GLU A 68 -7.59 12.85 1.23
CA GLU A 68 -7.00 11.68 1.85
C GLU A 68 -5.56 11.93 2.29
N THR A 69 -5.19 11.27 3.38
CA THR A 69 -3.82 11.29 3.87
C THR A 69 -2.94 10.53 2.89
N LYS A 70 -1.82 11.13 2.50
CA LYS A 70 -0.85 10.48 1.61
C LYS A 70 -0.35 9.19 2.30
N PRO A 71 -0.41 8.02 1.63
CA PRO A 71 0.11 6.79 2.22
C PRO A 71 1.60 6.91 2.48
N GLU A 72 2.05 6.37 3.61
CA GLU A 72 3.46 6.30 3.94
C GLU A 72 4.21 5.43 2.93
N PHE A 73 5.48 5.77 2.69
CA PHE A 73 6.35 4.96 1.84
C PHE A 73 6.69 3.61 2.49
N HIS A 74 6.67 3.54 3.81
CA HIS A 74 7.01 2.35 4.59
C HIS A 74 5.73 1.59 4.95
N GLY A 75 5.55 0.43 4.33
CA GLY A 75 4.48 -0.49 4.66
C GLY A 75 4.85 -1.44 5.79
N ARG A 76 3.85 -2.15 6.33
CA ARG A 76 4.09 -3.25 7.27
C ARG A 76 4.99 -4.33 6.65
N PRO A 77 5.85 -5.00 7.44
CA PRO A 77 6.57 -6.17 6.97
C PRO A 77 5.62 -7.28 6.53
N LEU A 78 6.06 -8.08 5.55
CA LEU A 78 5.39 -9.30 5.13
C LEU A 78 6.14 -10.48 5.70
N GLU A 79 5.47 -11.26 6.51
CA GLU A 79 6.03 -12.46 7.10
C GLU A 79 5.83 -13.63 6.16
N VAL A 80 6.93 -14.24 5.72
CA VAL A 80 6.91 -15.39 4.81
C VAL A 80 7.75 -16.53 5.39
N PRO A 81 7.41 -17.79 5.11
CA PRO A 81 8.28 -18.91 5.45
C PRO A 81 9.66 -18.79 4.77
N PHE A 82 10.71 -19.19 5.47
CA PHE A 82 12.12 -19.07 5.05
C PHE A 82 12.39 -19.69 3.67
N VAL A 83 11.62 -20.72 3.30
CA VAL A 83 11.72 -21.38 2.00
C VAL A 83 11.47 -20.42 0.82
N TYR A 84 10.65 -19.39 1.00
CA TYR A 84 10.35 -18.38 -0.03
C TYR A 84 11.40 -17.27 -0.16
N LEU A 85 12.45 -17.32 0.66
CA LEU A 85 13.51 -16.34 0.66
C LEU A 85 14.72 -16.75 -0.19
N ARG A 86 14.72 -17.99 -0.71
CA ARG A 86 15.76 -18.45 -1.64
C ARG A 86 15.52 -17.86 -3.04
N PRO A 87 16.53 -17.30 -3.72
CA PRO A 87 16.38 -16.77 -5.08
C PRO A 87 15.94 -17.82 -6.11
N GLU A 88 16.22 -19.09 -5.83
CA GLU A 88 15.99 -20.22 -6.73
C GLU A 88 14.58 -20.80 -6.63
N MET A 89 13.82 -20.45 -5.58
CA MET A 89 12.48 -20.96 -5.36
C MET A 89 11.45 -19.92 -5.78
N ARG A 90 10.67 -20.30 -6.81
CA ARG A 90 9.40 -19.80 -7.38
C ARG A 90 8.80 -18.47 -6.84
N PRO A 91 8.03 -17.73 -7.67
CA PRO A 91 7.28 -16.56 -7.20
C PRO A 91 6.49 -16.86 -5.91
N LEU A 92 6.40 -15.85 -5.03
CA LEU A 92 5.56 -15.94 -3.84
C LEU A 92 4.16 -16.42 -4.26
N PRO A 93 3.60 -17.42 -3.56
CA PRO A 93 2.28 -17.93 -3.91
C PRO A 93 1.23 -16.82 -3.78
N ASP A 94 0.23 -16.85 -4.67
CA ASP A 94 -0.74 -15.77 -4.86
C ASP A 94 -1.51 -15.36 -3.59
N TYR A 95 -1.65 -16.27 -2.62
CA TYR A 95 -2.31 -15.96 -1.35
C TYR A 95 -1.51 -14.96 -0.51
N LEU A 96 -0.17 -14.99 -0.54
CA LEU A 96 0.66 -13.97 0.12
C LEU A 96 0.59 -12.63 -0.60
N LEU A 97 0.38 -12.63 -1.93
CA LEU A 97 0.17 -11.41 -2.71
C LEU A 97 -1.19 -10.76 -2.43
N SER A 98 -2.19 -11.54 -2.01
CA SER A 98 -3.53 -11.03 -1.72
C SER A 98 -3.60 -10.23 -0.40
N GLU A 99 -2.76 -10.53 0.59
CA GLU A 99 -2.66 -9.76 1.85
C GLU A 99 -2.03 -8.37 1.65
N ILE A 100 -1.41 -8.16 0.50
CA ILE A 100 -0.72 -6.93 0.11
C ILE A 100 -1.68 -5.95 -0.58
N GLN A 101 -2.76 -6.46 -1.19
CA GLN A 101 -3.76 -5.67 -1.92
C GLN A 101 -5.01 -5.33 -1.10
N ALA A 102 -5.17 -5.90 0.09
CA ALA A 102 -6.30 -5.55 0.94
C ALA A 102 -6.12 -4.11 1.44
N PRO A 103 -7.03 -3.16 1.09
CA PRO A 103 -7.07 -1.90 1.80
C PRO A 103 -7.29 -2.20 3.30
N PRO A 104 -6.72 -1.40 4.22
CA PRO A 104 -7.08 -1.53 5.62
C PRO A 104 -8.60 -1.34 5.73
N GLY A 105 -9.30 -2.39 6.18
CA GLY A 105 -10.69 -2.33 6.59
C GLY A 105 -10.86 -1.58 7.91
#